data_AF-A0A6B2EEE0-F1
#
_entry.id   AF-A0A6B2EEE0-F1
#
_cell.length_a   1.000
_cell.length_b   1.000
_cell.length_c   1.000
_cell.angle_alpha   90.00
_cell.angle_beta   90.00
_cell.angle_gamma   90.00
#
_symmetry.space_group_name_H-M   'P 1'
#
loop_
_entity.id
_entity.type
_entity.pdbx_description
1 polymer ?
#
loop_
_entity_poly.entity_id
_entity_poly.type
_entity_poly.pdbx_seq_one_letter_code
_entity_poly.pdbx_strand_id
1 'polypeptide(L)' 'MLANVWLLPALISFTPIFLGWYTTEGHLRWMEEHPDACMFVVNKTYAIISSSVSFWIPGVVMITMYC' A
#
# COMPACT_ATOMS: atom_id res chain seq x y z
N MET A 1 20.80 7.69 2.81
CA MET A 1 20.23 6.63 1.93
C MET A 1 19.37 5.64 2.71
N LEU A 2 19.87 5.02 3.79
CA LEU A 2 19.06 4.07 4.59
C LEU A 2 17.79 4.68 5.20
N ALA A 3 17.87 5.89 5.76
CA ALA A 3 16.69 6.57 6.32
C ALA A 3 15.57 6.73 5.29
N ASN A 4 15.88 7.06 4.03
CA ASN A 4 14.87 7.23 2.98
C ASN A 4 14.20 5.91 2.59
N VAL A 5 14.95 4.79 2.61
CA VAL A 5 14.42 3.45 2.33
C VAL A 5 13.43 3.00 3.41
N TRP A 6 13.52 3.53 4.63
CA TRP A 6 12.56 3.23 5.69
C TRP A 6 11.42 4.24 5.74
N LEU A 7 11.74 5.54 5.66
CA LEU A 7 10.76 6.61 5.83
C LEU A 7 9.77 6.69 4.66
N LEU A 8 10.23 6.54 3.41
CA LEU A 8 9.33 6.68 2.26
C LEU A 8 8.30 5.54 2.18
N PRO A 9 8.67 4.25 2.30
CA PRO A 9 7.68 3.17 2.33
C PRO A 9 6.79 3.24 3.58
N ALA A 10 7.33 3.66 4.73
CA ALA A 10 6.53 3.87 5.93
C ALA A 10 5.44 4.93 5.70
N LEU A 11 5.79 6.09 5.12
CA LEU A 11 4.81 7.14 4.81
C LEU A 11 3.75 6.67 3.81
N ILE A 12 4.17 6.01 2.73
CA ILE A 12 3.25 5.54 1.67
C ILE A 12 2.36 4.38 2.15
N SER A 13 2.80 3.62 3.16
CA SER A 13 2.01 2.52 3.74
C SER A 13 1.11 3.01 4.87
N PHE A 14 1.70 3.57 5.93
CA PHE A 14 0.96 3.90 7.15
C PHE A 14 -0.06 5.01 6.95
N THR A 15 0.27 6.08 6.22
CA THR A 15 -0.64 7.21 6.04
C THR A 15 -1.98 6.81 5.39
N PRO A 16 -2.02 6.17 4.21
CA PRO A 16 -3.28 5.77 3.59
C PRO A 16 -4.00 4.62 4.31
N ILE A 17 -3.30 3.77 5.06
CA ILE A 17 -3.93 2.70 5.84
C ILE A 17 -4.66 3.30 7.06
N PHE A 18 -3.98 4.14 7.85
CA PHE A 18 -4.60 4.75 9.04
C PHE A 18 -5.67 5.80 8.71
N LEU A 19 -5.58 6.46 7.56
CA LEU A 19 -6.62 7.38 7.05
C LEU A 19 -7.78 6.64 6.36
N GLY A 20 -7.71 5.32 6.17
CA GLY A 20 -8.75 4.53 5.49
C GLY A 20 -8.79 4.70 3.96
N TRP A 21 -7.88 5.48 3.36
CA TRP A 21 -7.81 5.73 1.92
C TRP A 21 -7.43 4.50 1.08
N TYR A 22 -6.92 3.46 1.74
CA TYR A 22 -6.51 2.21 1.08
C TYR A 22 -7.71 1.40 0.55
N THR A 23 -8.91 1.60 1.11
CA THR A 23 -10.10 0.79 0.80
C THR A 23 -11.29 1.65 0.36
N THR A 24 -12.49 1.08 0.30
CA THR A 24 -13.74 1.78 -0.01
C THR A 24 -14.57 1.97 1.26
N GLU A 25 -15.40 3.01 1.31
CA GLU A 25 -16.26 3.28 2.48
C GLU A 25 -17.20 2.12 2.83
N GLY A 26 -17.68 1.39 1.82
CA GLY A 26 -18.52 0.20 2.03
C GLY A 26 -17.78 -0.92 2.76
N HIS A 27 -16.51 -1.14 2.45
CA HIS A 27 -15.68 -2.14 3.13
C HIS A 27 -15.36 -1.71 4.57
N LEU A 28 -15.14 -0.41 4.81
CA LEU A 28 -14.93 0.11 6.17
C LEU A 28 -16.15 -0.14 7.06
N ARG A 29 -17.36 0.13 6.57
CA ARG A 29 -18.59 -0.16 7.31
C ARG A 29 -18.78 -1.66 7.58
N TRP A 30 -18.47 -2.50 6.60
CA TRP A 30 -18.52 -3.95 6.79
C TRP A 30 -17.56 -4.42 7.89
N MET A 31 -16.35 -3.83 7.96
CA MET A 31 -15.39 -4.09 9.03
C MET A 31 -15.85 -3.61 10.41
N GLU A 32 -16.60 -2.51 10.49
CA GLU A 32 -17.22 -2.06 11.75
C GLU A 32 -18.23 -3.08 12.28
N GLU A 33 -18.97 -3.74 11.37
CA GLU A 33 -19.93 -4.81 11.71
C GLU A 33 -19.26 -6.16 12.04
N HIS A 34 -18.04 -6.40 11.55
CA HIS A 34 -17.30 -7.66 11.70
C HIS A 34 -15.91 -7.42 12.32
N PRO A 35 -15.84 -7.08 13.62
CA PRO A 35 -14.59 -6.72 14.29
C PRO A 35 -13.59 -7.88 14.42
N ASP A 36 -14.04 -9.12 14.25
CA ASP A 36 -13.22 -10.34 14.25
C ASP A 36 -12.56 -10.62 12.88
N ALA A 37 -12.97 -9.92 11.82
CA ALA A 37 -12.43 -10.10 10.48
C ALA A 37 -11.33 -9.08 10.14
N CYS A 38 -10.17 -9.58 9.68
CA CYS A 38 -9.07 -8.76 9.16
C CYS A 38 -8.82 -9.06 7.68
N MET A 39 -9.73 -8.60 6.82
CA MET A 39 -9.60 -8.76 5.37
C MET A 39 -9.00 -7.52 4.72
N PHE A 40 -7.86 -7.70 4.04
CA PHE A 40 -7.19 -6.62 3.32
C PHE A 40 -7.80 -6.42 1.92
N VAL A 41 -8.93 -5.74 1.87
CA VAL A 41 -9.59 -5.34 0.61
C VAL A 41 -9.21 -3.91 0.30
N VAL A 42 -8.61 -3.69 -0.87
CA VAL A 42 -8.11 -2.39 -1.30
C VAL A 42 -8.89 -1.85 -2.50
N ASN A 43 -8.94 -0.54 -2.65
CA ASN A 43 -9.47 0.05 -3.88
C ASN A 43 -8.47 -0.10 -5.05
N LYS A 44 -8.98 -0.05 -6.28
CA LYS A 44 -8.16 -0.27 -7.49
C LYS A 44 -7.02 0.74 -7.61
N THR A 45 -7.26 2.00 -7.27
CA THR A 45 -6.27 3.07 -7.38
C THR A 45 -5.09 2.83 -6.44
N TYR A 46 -5.37 2.53 -5.18
CA TYR A 46 -4.38 2.20 -4.17
C TYR A 46 -3.61 0.93 -4.56
N ALA A 47 -4.30 -0.11 -5.06
CA ALA A 47 -3.66 -1.34 -5.52
C ALA A 47 -2.61 -1.07 -6.61
N ILE A 48 -2.95 -0.25 -7.61
CA ILE A 48 -2.04 0.07 -8.72
C ILE A 48 -0.85 0.90 -8.22
N ILE A 49 -1.10 1.99 -7.48
CA ILE A 49 -0.05 2.91 -7.04
C ILE A 49 0.89 2.23 -6.05
N SER A 50 0.34 1.58 -5.02
CA SER A 50 1.12 0.89 -3.98
C SER A 50 2.01 -0.22 -4.57
N SER A 51 1.45 -1.05 -5.46
CA SER A 51 2.20 -2.11 -6.14
C SER A 51 3.29 -1.54 -7.05
N SER A 52 3.01 -0.43 -7.73
CA SER A 52 3.97 0.19 -8.65
C SER A 52 5.19 0.73 -7.93
N VAL A 53 4.98 1.50 -6.86
CA VAL A 53 6.05 2.14 -6.10
C VAL A 53 6.85 1.11 -5.29
N SER A 54 6.18 0.08 -4.77
CA SER A 54 6.83 -0.88 -3.87
C SER A 54 7.53 -2.02 -4.59
N PHE A 55 7.03 -2.44 -5.76
CA PHE A 55 7.51 -3.63 -6.45
C PHE A 55 7.95 -3.35 -7.89
N TRP A 56 7.06 -2.81 -8.73
CA TRP A 56 7.35 -2.72 -10.17
C TRP A 56 8.47 -1.75 -10.52
N ILE A 57 8.46 -0.53 -9.97
CA ILE A 57 9.49 0.47 -10.25
C ILE A 57 10.86 -0.01 -9.73
N PRO A 58 11.01 -0.44 -8.45
CA PRO A 58 12.27 -1.01 -7.98
C PRO A 58 12.70 -2.24 -8.78
N GLY A 59 11.76 -3.11 -9.16
CA GLY A 59 12.01 -4.31 -9.96
C GLY A 59 12.59 -3.99 -11.34
N VAL A 60 11.99 -3.04 -12.07
CA VAL A 60 12.51 -2.59 -13.37
C VAL A 60 13.88 -1.95 -13.21
N VAL A 61 14.07 -1.08 -12.21
CA VAL A 61 15.38 -0.46 -11.95
C VAL A 61 16.45 -1.53 -11.70
N MET A 62 16.15 -2.54 -10.86
CA MET A 62 17.08 -3.64 -10.61
C MET A 62 17.43 -4.40 -11.89
N ILE A 63 16.44 -4.78 -12.71
CA ILE A 63 16.71 -5.48 -13.98
C ILE A 63 17.58 -4.61 -14.89
N THR A 64 17.25 -3.33 -15.08
CA THR A 64 18.02 -2.45 -15.99
C THR A 64 19.44 -2.15 -15.52
N MET A 65 19.69 -2.15 -14.21
CA MET A 65 21.01 -1.81 -13.65
C MET A 65 21.91 -3.04 -13.50
N TYR A 66 21.33 -4.22 -13.26
CA TYR A 66 22.06 -5.44 -12.96
C TYR A 66 22.02 -6.51 -14.07
N CYS A 67 21.28 -6.29 -15.17
CA CYS A 67 21.44 -7.03 -16.42
C CYS A 67 22.51 -6.38 -17.31
#